data_AF-A0A4R9M7H4-F1
#
_entry.id   AF-A0A4R9M7H4-F1
#
_cell.length_a   1.000
_cell.length_b   1.000
_cell.length_c   1.000
_cell.angle_alpha   90.00
_cell.angle_beta   90.00
_cell.angle_gamma   90.00
#
_symmetry.space_group_name_H-M   'P 1'
#
loop_
_entity.id
_entity.type
_entity.pdbx_description
1 polymer ?
#
loop_
_entity_poly.entity_id
_entity_poly.type
_entity_poly.pdbx_seq_one_letter_code
_entity_poly.pdbx_strand_id
1 'polypeptide(L)'
;MALQEYLKIQWKKPSLSSEETEKEDRKKQIEVLLENAYSRLESLEILNSNGKWEDSSILSRYLGLDLINLLLQYSHKPKLNFGDDWKAALSSSNLETKFSGSENLSEVLDLLRENKTYSEKESEKIENGLGDFLAYLEKHFRILRRSELFTPIELFKKRIFIQGMFLVSLVLIAVGSVIYNKVRYPEMSQTDVQVFYLETENTPPSDPASTKLPLLLAKKGEWNIYEFVLPKKQALSGVRIDPLEQKRMKFSVDSLKVFDADGKILYERGFLIGPDLLPEGKGNFGQINDVKVTNKALPGNLIEMETTGNDPYFTVFFPQVKDAAKVELKMRHLEAHKKFQNEPTP
;
A
#
# COMPACT_ATOMS: atom_id res chain seq x y z
N MET A 1 3.36 -8.02 -33.52
CA MET A 1 3.92 -8.96 -32.52
C MET A 1 2.76 -9.39 -31.63
N ALA A 2 2.42 -10.67 -31.60
CA ALA A 2 1.24 -11.15 -30.90
C ALA A 2 1.51 -11.22 -29.38
N LEU A 3 0.48 -10.99 -28.54
CA LEU A 3 0.59 -11.06 -27.07
C LEU A 3 1.24 -12.38 -26.59
N GLN A 4 0.97 -13.47 -27.31
CA GLN A 4 1.53 -14.80 -27.06
C GLN A 4 3.07 -14.85 -27.11
N GLU A 5 3.72 -13.99 -27.90
CA GLU A 5 5.19 -13.96 -28.02
C GLU A 5 5.87 -13.35 -26.79
N TYR A 6 5.15 -12.52 -26.02
CA TYR A 6 5.65 -11.99 -24.75
C TYR A 6 5.52 -13.03 -23.61
N LEU A 7 4.69 -14.05 -23.77
CA LEU A 7 4.48 -15.12 -22.79
C LEU A 7 5.40 -16.32 -22.99
N LYS A 8 6.11 -16.42 -24.13
CA LYS A 8 7.12 -17.47 -24.35
C LYS A 8 8.31 -17.24 -23.42
N ILE A 9 8.52 -18.17 -22.51
CA ILE A 9 9.62 -18.15 -21.55
C ILE A 9 10.92 -18.50 -22.29
N GLN A 10 11.71 -17.48 -22.61
CA GLN A 10 13.06 -17.61 -23.15
C GLN A 10 13.98 -16.68 -22.38
N TRP A 11 14.70 -17.24 -21.40
CA TRP A 11 15.62 -16.50 -20.53
C TRP A 11 16.99 -16.27 -21.14
N LYS A 12 17.31 -16.95 -22.25
CA LYS A 12 18.60 -16.80 -22.92
C LYS A 12 18.61 -15.49 -23.70
N LYS A 13 19.61 -14.65 -23.40
CA LYS A 13 19.91 -13.46 -24.19
C LYS A 13 20.14 -13.89 -25.66
N PRO A 14 19.56 -13.20 -26.64
CA PRO A 14 19.79 -13.53 -28.05
C PRO A 14 21.27 -13.35 -28.40
N SER A 15 21.81 -14.27 -29.20
CA SER A 15 23.12 -14.11 -29.83
C SER A 15 23.03 -13.01 -30.89
N LEU A 16 23.97 -12.07 -30.86
CA LEU A 16 24.06 -11.00 -31.85
C LEU A 16 24.95 -11.42 -33.02
N SER A 17 24.59 -10.98 -34.22
CA SER A 17 25.53 -10.97 -35.35
C SER A 17 26.61 -9.89 -35.15
N SER A 18 27.65 -9.88 -36.00
CA SER A 18 28.68 -8.83 -35.99
C SER A 18 28.07 -7.44 -36.24
N GLU A 19 27.18 -7.32 -37.22
CA GLU A 19 26.48 -6.07 -37.55
C GLU A 19 25.59 -5.58 -36.38
N GLU A 20 24.89 -6.49 -35.70
CA GLU A 20 24.07 -6.14 -34.54
C GLU A 20 24.92 -5.72 -33.33
N THR A 21 26.12 -6.28 -33.20
CA THR A 21 27.07 -5.90 -32.16
C THR A 21 27.57 -4.47 -32.39
N GLU A 22 27.91 -4.12 -33.63
CA GLU A 22 28.27 -2.74 -34.00
C GLU A 22 27.12 -1.75 -33.73
N LYS A 23 25.87 -2.14 -34.02
CA LYS A 23 24.69 -1.33 -33.68
C LYS A 23 24.55 -1.09 -32.18
N GLU A 24 24.73 -2.10 -31.35
CA GLU A 24 24.67 -1.96 -29.88
C GLU A 24 25.82 -1.11 -29.33
N ASP A 25 27.03 -1.27 -29.84
CA ASP A 25 28.16 -0.46 -29.39
C ASP A 25 28.00 1.00 -29.82
N ARG A 26 27.43 1.25 -31.01
CA ARG A 26 27.03 2.60 -31.43
C ARG A 26 25.97 3.20 -30.51
N LYS A 27 24.97 2.43 -30.08
CA LYS A 27 23.97 2.90 -29.10
C LYS A 27 24.63 3.33 -27.80
N LYS A 28 25.50 2.49 -27.24
CA LYS A 28 26.21 2.79 -25.99
C LYS A 28 27.05 4.06 -26.12
N GLN A 29 27.78 4.21 -27.22
CA GLN A 29 28.60 5.41 -27.45
C GLN A 29 27.73 6.67 -27.50
N ILE A 30 26.59 6.62 -28.18
CA ILE A 30 25.65 7.75 -28.26
C ILE A 30 25.03 8.02 -26.88
N GLU A 31 24.60 6.99 -26.15
CA GLU A 31 24.03 7.12 -24.80
C GLU A 31 25.01 7.81 -23.85
N VAL A 32 26.29 7.43 -23.87
CA VAL A 32 27.35 8.07 -23.08
C VAL A 32 27.55 9.54 -23.46
N LEU A 33 27.50 9.87 -24.75
CA LEU A 33 27.64 11.26 -25.20
C LEU A 33 26.43 12.12 -24.81
N LEU A 34 25.21 11.57 -24.89
CA LEU A 34 24.01 12.24 -24.41
C LEU A 34 24.08 12.48 -22.90
N GLU A 35 24.46 11.47 -22.12
CA GLU A 35 24.61 11.59 -20.66
C GLU A 35 25.63 12.66 -20.27
N ASN A 36 26.79 12.70 -20.95
CA ASN A 36 27.79 13.74 -20.75
C ASN A 36 27.27 15.13 -21.11
N ALA A 37 26.49 15.26 -22.19
CA ALA A 37 25.89 16.53 -22.58
C ALA A 37 24.83 17.00 -21.58
N TYR A 38 23.99 16.11 -21.04
CA TYR A 38 23.05 16.43 -19.97
C TYR A 38 23.77 16.91 -18.70
N SER A 39 24.81 16.20 -18.28
CA SER A 39 25.60 16.60 -17.10
C SER A 39 26.27 17.97 -17.29
N ARG A 40 26.75 18.28 -18.49
CA ARG A 40 27.31 19.61 -18.82
C ARG A 40 26.25 20.70 -18.87
N LEU A 41 25.05 20.41 -19.38
CA LEU A 41 23.92 21.35 -19.37
C LEU A 41 23.47 21.66 -17.94
N GLU A 42 23.36 20.65 -17.07
CA GLU A 42 23.05 20.85 -15.64
C GLU A 42 24.14 21.70 -14.97
N SER A 43 25.41 21.45 -15.28
CA SER A 43 26.51 22.28 -14.77
C SER A 43 26.43 23.72 -15.27
N LEU A 44 25.96 23.94 -16.51
CA LEU A 44 25.76 25.26 -17.09
C LEU A 44 24.63 26.02 -16.37
N GLU A 45 23.50 25.37 -16.14
CA GLU A 45 22.36 25.92 -15.37
C GLU A 45 22.80 26.33 -13.95
N ILE A 46 23.62 25.50 -13.29
CA ILE A 46 24.19 25.82 -11.97
C ILE A 46 25.13 27.04 -12.05
N LEU A 47 25.97 27.16 -13.08
CA LEU A 47 26.88 28.31 -13.23
C LEU A 47 26.11 29.61 -13.50
N ASN A 48 25.08 29.55 -14.36
CA ASN A 48 24.23 30.69 -14.67
C ASN A 48 23.43 31.16 -13.46
N SER A 49 22.78 30.25 -12.73
CA SER A 49 22.02 30.59 -11.52
C SER A 49 22.88 31.20 -10.40
N ASN A 50 24.19 30.92 -10.38
CA ASN A 50 25.15 31.50 -9.44
C ASN A 50 25.87 32.75 -9.96
N GLY A 51 25.52 33.25 -11.15
CA GLY A 51 26.13 34.44 -11.73
C GLY A 51 27.59 34.26 -12.18
N LYS A 52 28.05 33.02 -12.39
CA LYS A 52 29.41 32.71 -12.85
C LYS A 52 29.50 32.73 -14.38
N TRP A 53 29.26 33.91 -14.95
CA TRP A 53 29.11 34.10 -16.41
C TRP A 53 30.35 33.74 -17.22
N GLU A 54 31.55 33.96 -16.68
CA GLU A 54 32.81 33.60 -17.37
C GLU A 54 32.96 32.08 -17.54
N ASP A 55 32.80 31.34 -16.44
CA ASP A 55 32.82 29.87 -16.45
C ASP A 55 31.71 29.29 -17.34
N SER A 56 30.50 29.87 -17.23
CA SER A 56 29.35 29.51 -18.07
C SER A 56 29.62 29.72 -19.55
N SER A 57 30.25 30.85 -19.92
CA SER A 57 30.58 31.15 -21.32
C SER A 57 31.57 30.14 -21.91
N ILE A 58 32.53 29.69 -21.11
CA ILE A 58 33.45 28.62 -21.50
C ILE A 58 32.70 27.30 -21.68
N LEU A 59 31.91 26.90 -20.68
CA LEU A 59 31.20 25.63 -20.68
C LEU A 59 30.16 25.54 -21.80
N SER A 60 29.45 26.63 -22.08
CA SER A 60 28.47 26.73 -23.18
C SER A 60 29.08 26.37 -24.54
N ARG A 61 30.31 26.81 -24.80
CA ARG A 61 31.01 26.53 -26.07
C ARG A 61 31.44 25.08 -26.19
N TYR A 62 31.89 24.48 -25.08
CA TYR A 62 32.19 23.05 -25.05
C TYR A 62 30.95 22.20 -25.23
N LEU A 63 29.83 22.57 -24.57
CA LEU A 63 28.55 21.90 -24.75
C LEU A 63 28.06 22.03 -26.20
N GLY A 64 28.12 23.22 -26.80
CA GLY A 64 27.78 23.42 -28.20
C GLY A 64 28.58 22.51 -29.15
N LEU A 65 29.90 22.39 -28.94
CA LEU A 65 30.75 21.48 -29.70
C LEU A 65 30.36 20.01 -29.50
N ASP A 66 30.04 19.58 -28.27
CA ASP A 66 29.60 18.22 -28.00
C ASP A 66 28.31 17.88 -28.77
N LEU A 67 27.33 18.79 -28.75
CA LEU A 67 26.05 18.58 -29.42
C LEU A 67 26.21 18.50 -30.95
N ILE A 68 27.06 19.35 -31.53
CA ILE A 68 27.40 19.28 -32.96
C ILE A 68 28.09 17.96 -33.29
N ASN A 69 29.07 17.56 -32.49
CA ASN A 69 29.79 16.29 -32.68
C ASN A 69 28.87 15.07 -32.56
N LEU A 70 27.89 15.14 -31.67
CA LEU A 70 26.89 14.11 -31.49
C LEU A 70 25.98 13.98 -32.72
N LEU A 71 25.58 15.11 -33.33
CA LEU A 71 24.85 15.09 -34.60
C LEU A 71 25.70 14.57 -35.77
N LEU A 72 26.97 14.96 -35.86
CA LEU A 72 27.89 14.46 -36.88
C LEU A 72 28.07 12.94 -36.76
N GLN A 73 28.12 12.42 -35.53
CA GLN A 73 28.17 10.99 -35.26
C GLN A 73 26.90 10.23 -35.67
N TYR A 74 25.72 10.86 -35.60
CA TYR A 74 24.50 10.29 -36.20
C TYR A 74 24.61 10.12 -37.71
N SER A 75 25.37 11.01 -38.35
CA SER A 75 25.49 11.09 -39.80
C SER A 75 26.77 10.47 -40.35
N HIS A 76 27.51 9.73 -39.51
CA HIS A 76 28.79 9.10 -39.86
C HIS A 76 29.84 10.07 -40.41
N LYS A 77 29.84 11.31 -39.89
CA LYS A 77 30.81 12.34 -40.24
C LYS A 77 31.90 12.45 -39.17
N PRO A 78 33.12 12.88 -39.55
CA PRO A 78 34.21 13.07 -38.61
C PRO A 78 33.85 14.13 -37.56
N LYS A 79 34.37 13.97 -36.35
CA LYS A 79 34.22 14.95 -35.27
C LYS A 79 35.04 16.20 -35.56
N LEU A 80 34.56 17.32 -35.07
CA LEU A 80 35.21 18.62 -35.08
C LEU A 80 35.99 18.84 -33.78
N ASN A 81 37.06 19.60 -33.89
CA ASN A 81 37.82 20.16 -32.78
C ASN A 81 37.31 21.56 -32.42
N PHE A 82 37.70 22.03 -31.25
CA PHE A 82 37.40 23.38 -30.82
C PHE A 82 38.04 24.41 -31.76
N GLY A 83 37.24 25.34 -32.29
CA GLY A 83 37.70 26.35 -33.25
C GLY A 83 37.52 26.00 -34.73
N ASP A 84 37.09 24.78 -35.06
CA ASP A 84 36.74 24.40 -36.44
C ASP A 84 35.49 25.15 -36.93
N ASP A 85 35.35 25.34 -38.25
CA ASP A 85 34.17 25.99 -38.83
C ASP A 85 32.97 25.01 -38.88
N TRP A 86 32.09 25.17 -37.89
CA TRP A 86 30.91 24.32 -37.74
C TRP A 86 29.96 24.47 -38.93
N LYS A 87 29.75 25.68 -39.47
CA LYS A 87 28.81 25.87 -40.58
C LYS A 87 29.30 25.11 -41.81
N ALA A 88 30.57 25.22 -42.16
CA ALA A 88 31.13 24.46 -43.28
C ALA A 88 30.98 22.93 -43.10
N ALA A 89 31.17 22.42 -41.88
CA ALA A 89 30.98 21.00 -41.56
C ALA A 89 29.51 20.55 -41.64
N LEU A 90 28.57 21.43 -41.30
CA LEU A 90 27.13 21.15 -41.31
C LEU A 90 26.50 21.31 -42.71
N SER A 91 26.93 22.31 -43.49
CA SER A 91 26.49 22.48 -44.89
C SER A 91 27.02 21.35 -45.78
N SER A 92 28.28 20.94 -45.62
CA SER A 92 28.88 19.83 -46.39
C SER A 92 28.27 18.46 -46.10
N SER A 93 27.49 18.35 -45.02
CA SER A 93 26.83 17.12 -44.60
C SER A 93 25.32 17.09 -44.87
N ASN A 94 24.76 18.12 -45.53
CA ASN A 94 23.31 18.29 -45.73
C ASN A 94 22.50 18.23 -44.42
N LEU A 95 23.14 18.54 -43.28
CA LEU A 95 22.51 18.42 -41.96
C LEU A 95 21.71 19.65 -41.57
N GLU A 96 21.93 20.80 -42.22
CA GLU A 96 21.22 22.06 -41.96
C GLU A 96 19.68 21.91 -41.99
N THR A 97 19.15 21.05 -42.86
CA THR A 97 17.70 20.75 -42.91
C THR A 97 17.21 19.88 -41.76
N LYS A 98 18.10 19.14 -41.09
CA LYS A 98 17.79 18.43 -39.84
C LYS A 98 17.89 19.37 -38.63
N PHE A 99 18.73 20.41 -38.70
CA PHE A 99 18.86 21.47 -37.68
C PHE A 99 17.64 22.40 -37.57
N SER A 100 16.84 22.54 -38.63
CA SER A 100 15.69 23.45 -38.69
C SER A 100 14.57 23.17 -37.68
N GLY A 101 14.63 22.04 -36.96
CA GLY A 101 13.68 21.67 -35.92
C GLY A 101 13.90 22.36 -34.56
N SER A 102 15.02 23.07 -34.37
CA SER A 102 15.27 23.88 -33.18
C SER A 102 15.13 25.36 -33.54
N GLU A 103 14.00 25.96 -33.19
CA GLU A 103 13.86 27.41 -33.22
C GLU A 103 14.99 28.00 -32.36
N ASN A 104 15.72 29.00 -32.86
CA ASN A 104 16.85 29.69 -32.19
C ASN A 104 18.26 29.06 -32.26
N LEU A 105 18.43 27.84 -32.79
CA LEU A 105 19.75 27.19 -32.75
C LEU A 105 20.81 27.88 -33.64
N SER A 106 20.42 28.42 -34.80
CA SER A 106 21.36 29.17 -35.67
C SER A 106 21.92 30.41 -34.95
N GLU A 107 21.07 31.12 -34.22
CA GLU A 107 21.44 32.30 -33.45
C GLU A 107 22.33 31.95 -32.26
N VAL A 108 22.00 30.85 -31.55
CA VAL A 108 22.81 30.34 -30.44
C VAL A 108 24.20 29.92 -30.92
N LEU A 109 24.29 29.24 -32.06
CA LEU A 109 25.57 28.85 -32.66
C LEU A 109 26.41 30.07 -33.09
N ASP A 110 25.76 31.12 -33.59
CA ASP A 110 26.44 32.37 -33.93
C ASP A 110 26.98 33.08 -32.67
N LEU A 111 26.24 33.09 -31.57
CA LEU A 111 26.69 33.63 -30.28
C LEU A 111 27.86 32.83 -29.68
N LEU A 112 27.86 31.50 -29.85
CA LEU A 112 28.93 30.62 -29.37
C LEU A 112 30.28 30.84 -30.09
N ARG A 113 30.27 31.48 -31.26
CA ARG A 113 31.48 31.78 -32.04
C ARG A 113 32.26 32.98 -31.48
N GLU A 114 31.58 33.91 -30.83
CA GLU A 114 32.21 35.08 -30.25
C GLU A 114 33.00 34.67 -29.01
N ASN A 115 34.33 34.86 -29.04
CA ASN A 115 35.17 34.60 -27.87
C ASN A 115 35.03 35.74 -26.85
N LYS A 116 33.86 35.81 -26.21
CA LYS A 116 33.50 36.83 -25.22
C LYS A 116 32.81 36.19 -24.02
N THR A 117 32.77 36.93 -22.92
CA THR A 117 31.91 36.61 -21.78
C THR A 117 30.49 37.07 -22.11
N TYR A 118 29.52 36.18 -21.95
CA TYR A 118 28.12 36.46 -22.21
C TYR A 118 27.49 37.24 -21.04
N SER A 119 26.61 38.18 -21.35
CA SER A 119 25.73 38.78 -20.36
C SER A 119 24.74 37.74 -19.80
N GLU A 120 24.07 38.03 -18.69
CA GLU A 120 23.03 37.18 -18.10
C GLU A 120 21.96 36.77 -19.13
N LYS A 121 21.43 37.74 -19.89
CA LYS A 121 20.42 37.49 -20.94
C LYS A 121 20.94 36.63 -22.09
N GLU A 122 22.20 36.84 -22.50
CA GLU A 122 22.82 36.01 -23.54
C GLU A 122 23.07 34.59 -23.02
N SER A 123 23.50 34.44 -21.77
CA SER A 123 23.77 33.16 -21.12
C SER A 123 22.50 32.32 -20.98
N GLU A 124 21.40 32.94 -20.51
CA GLU A 124 20.10 32.30 -20.41
C GLU A 124 19.56 31.87 -21.78
N LYS A 125 19.76 32.70 -22.82
CA LYS A 125 19.37 32.36 -24.20
C LYS A 125 20.17 31.18 -24.75
N ILE A 126 21.48 31.15 -24.50
CA ILE A 126 22.37 30.07 -24.94
C ILE A 126 22.02 28.77 -24.21
N GLU A 127 21.82 28.81 -22.89
CA GLU A 127 21.42 27.66 -22.09
C GLU A 127 20.13 27.03 -22.62
N ASN A 128 19.07 27.84 -22.79
CA ASN A 128 17.79 27.37 -23.32
C ASN A 128 17.96 26.76 -24.72
N GLY A 129 18.70 27.43 -25.61
CA GLY A 129 18.91 26.94 -26.97
C GLY A 129 19.73 25.64 -27.05
N LEU A 130 20.74 25.48 -26.17
CA LEU A 130 21.49 24.23 -26.04
C LEU A 130 20.64 23.11 -25.44
N GLY A 131 19.78 23.44 -24.47
CA GLY A 131 18.78 22.52 -23.92
C GLY A 131 17.79 22.01 -24.96
N ASP A 132 17.23 22.90 -25.76
CA ASP A 132 16.33 22.56 -26.87
C ASP A 132 17.03 21.67 -27.91
N PHE A 133 18.28 22.00 -28.25
CA PHE A 133 19.05 21.19 -29.20
C PHE A 133 19.37 19.80 -28.65
N LEU A 134 19.74 19.69 -27.37
CA LEU A 134 19.95 18.40 -26.71
C LEU A 134 18.66 17.56 -26.70
N ALA A 135 17.52 18.15 -26.36
CA ALA A 135 16.22 17.48 -26.40
C ALA A 135 15.85 17.00 -27.81
N TYR A 136 16.13 17.81 -28.84
CA TYR A 136 15.98 17.42 -30.23
C TYR A 136 16.86 16.21 -30.59
N LEU A 137 18.14 16.23 -30.20
CA LEU A 137 19.09 15.14 -30.46
C LEU A 137 18.70 13.85 -29.73
N GLU A 138 18.17 13.95 -28.51
CA GLU A 138 17.64 12.82 -27.76
C GLU A 138 16.41 12.21 -28.46
N LYS A 139 15.47 13.05 -28.92
CA LYS A 139 14.31 12.62 -29.69
C LYS A 139 14.74 11.92 -30.99
N HIS A 140 15.73 12.47 -31.69
CA HIS A 140 16.28 11.86 -32.89
C HIS A 140 16.92 10.50 -32.59
N PHE A 141 17.68 10.39 -31.50
CA PHE A 141 18.24 9.10 -31.06
C PHE A 141 17.17 8.07 -30.74
N ARG A 142 16.08 8.45 -30.07
CA ARG A 142 14.96 7.55 -29.78
C ARG A 142 14.33 6.99 -31.06
N ILE A 143 14.26 7.79 -32.12
CA ILE A 143 13.81 7.36 -33.45
C ILE A 143 14.83 6.38 -34.04
N LEU A 144 16.10 6.77 -34.13
CA LEU A 144 17.20 5.97 -34.67
C LEU A 144 17.32 4.60 -33.97
N ARG A 145 17.15 4.58 -32.65
CA ARG A 145 17.17 3.38 -31.81
C ARG A 145 16.09 2.37 -32.18
N ARG A 146 14.89 2.88 -32.51
CA ARG A 146 13.72 2.06 -32.86
C ARG A 146 13.68 1.65 -34.34
N SER A 147 14.46 2.32 -35.19
CA SER A 147 14.57 2.02 -36.61
C SER A 147 15.90 1.33 -36.93
N GLU A 148 16.93 2.11 -37.27
CA GLU A 148 18.19 1.64 -37.86
C GLU A 148 19.07 0.85 -36.90
N LEU A 149 19.07 1.24 -35.62
CA LEU A 149 19.86 0.57 -34.59
C LEU A 149 19.07 -0.54 -33.91
N PHE A 150 17.83 -0.84 -34.31
CA PHE A 150 17.03 -1.85 -33.63
C PHE A 150 17.71 -3.23 -33.63
N THR A 151 17.69 -3.91 -32.48
CA THR A 151 18.28 -5.25 -32.31
C THR A 151 17.35 -6.20 -31.55
N PRO A 152 17.53 -7.52 -31.68
CA PRO A 152 16.76 -8.52 -30.91
C PRO A 152 16.87 -8.36 -29.38
N ILE A 153 17.93 -7.73 -28.87
CA ILE A 153 18.13 -7.45 -27.44
C ILE A 153 17.01 -6.55 -26.89
N GLU A 154 16.51 -5.60 -27.68
CA GLU A 154 15.46 -4.70 -27.20
C GLU A 154 14.13 -5.44 -26.96
N LEU A 155 13.80 -6.39 -27.85
CA LEU A 155 12.64 -7.27 -27.66
C LEU A 155 12.81 -8.17 -26.45
N PHE A 156 14.01 -8.71 -26.25
CA PHE A 156 14.33 -9.52 -25.08
C PHE A 156 14.19 -8.73 -23.77
N LYS A 157 14.76 -7.52 -23.71
CA LYS A 157 14.63 -6.61 -22.54
C LYS A 157 13.16 -6.29 -22.25
N LYS A 158 12.39 -5.91 -23.28
CA LYS A 158 10.96 -5.62 -23.13
C LYS A 158 10.16 -6.83 -22.67
N ARG A 159 10.48 -8.02 -23.18
CA ARG A 159 9.86 -9.28 -22.75
C ARG A 159 10.13 -9.57 -21.28
N ILE A 160 11.39 -9.51 -20.84
CA ILE A 160 11.75 -9.72 -19.43
C ILE A 160 11.03 -8.73 -18.53
N PHE A 161 10.98 -7.45 -18.92
CA PHE A 161 10.29 -6.43 -18.14
C PHE A 161 8.80 -6.76 -17.96
N ILE A 162 8.09 -7.11 -19.04
CA ILE A 162 6.67 -7.48 -18.98
C ILE A 162 6.46 -8.74 -18.14
N GLN A 163 7.29 -9.77 -18.33
CA GLN A 163 7.23 -11.02 -17.56
C GLN A 163 7.48 -10.78 -16.07
N GLY A 164 8.46 -9.92 -15.74
CA GLY A 164 8.77 -9.52 -14.37
C GLY A 164 7.60 -8.77 -13.72
N MET A 165 7.01 -7.79 -14.41
CA MET A 165 5.82 -7.07 -13.94
C MET A 165 4.64 -8.01 -13.66
N PHE A 166 4.42 -8.99 -14.54
CA PHE A 166 3.36 -9.97 -14.37
C PHE A 166 3.59 -10.85 -13.13
N LEU A 167 4.82 -11.32 -12.94
CA LEU A 167 5.20 -12.11 -11.75
C LEU A 167 5.00 -11.31 -10.46
N VAL A 168 5.46 -10.05 -10.43
CA VAL A 168 5.27 -9.17 -9.27
C VAL A 168 3.79 -8.97 -8.97
N SER A 169 2.97 -8.75 -10.01
CA SER A 169 1.52 -8.61 -9.86
C SER A 169 0.87 -9.85 -9.24
N LEU A 170 1.26 -11.05 -9.67
CA LEU A 170 0.76 -12.31 -9.10
C LEU A 170 1.13 -12.46 -7.63
N VAL A 171 2.38 -12.13 -7.26
CA VAL A 171 2.83 -12.17 -5.86
C VAL A 171 2.04 -11.18 -5.01
N LEU A 172 1.81 -9.96 -5.50
CA LEU A 172 1.01 -8.96 -4.79
C LEU A 172 -0.44 -9.42 -4.58
N ILE A 173 -1.06 -10.06 -5.58
CA ILE A 173 -2.40 -10.63 -5.46
C ILE A 173 -2.42 -11.74 -4.40
N ALA A 174 -1.42 -12.63 -4.40
CA ALA A 174 -1.33 -13.71 -3.43
C ALA A 174 -1.17 -13.17 -2.00
N VAL A 175 -0.24 -12.23 -1.78
CA VAL A 175 -0.04 -11.58 -0.47
C VAL A 175 -1.29 -10.82 -0.04
N GLY A 176 -1.89 -10.04 -0.95
CA GLY A 176 -3.12 -9.31 -0.70
C GLY A 176 -4.28 -10.23 -0.30
N SER A 177 -4.39 -11.40 -0.94
CA SER A 177 -5.39 -12.43 -0.59
C SER A 177 -5.18 -12.98 0.82
N VAL A 178 -3.94 -13.28 1.20
CA VAL A 178 -3.61 -13.75 2.56
C VAL A 178 -3.95 -12.69 3.60
N ILE A 179 -3.56 -11.43 3.37
CA ILE A 179 -3.86 -10.31 4.29
C ILE A 179 -5.38 -10.11 4.39
N TYR A 180 -6.08 -10.09 3.26
CA TYR A 180 -7.54 -9.96 3.23
C TYR A 180 -8.21 -11.06 4.04
N ASN A 181 -7.79 -12.31 3.87
CA ASN A 181 -8.33 -13.44 4.62
C ASN A 181 -8.09 -13.28 6.13
N LYS A 182 -6.89 -12.88 6.57
CA LYS A 182 -6.59 -12.65 7.99
C LYS A 182 -7.45 -11.53 8.61
N VAL A 183 -7.72 -10.46 7.86
CA VAL A 183 -8.54 -9.33 8.34
C VAL A 183 -10.03 -9.65 8.32
N ARG A 184 -10.49 -10.36 7.28
CA ARG A 184 -11.92 -10.69 7.10
C ARG A 184 -12.35 -11.88 7.97
N TYR A 185 -11.45 -12.83 8.20
CA TYR A 185 -11.68 -14.06 8.95
C TYR A 185 -10.57 -14.25 9.99
N PRO A 186 -10.49 -13.37 11.00
CA PRO A 186 -9.48 -13.51 12.04
C PRO A 186 -9.70 -14.82 12.80
N GLU A 187 -8.59 -15.49 13.14
CA GLU A 187 -8.59 -16.62 14.05
C GLU A 187 -8.70 -16.12 15.49
N MET A 188 -9.44 -16.85 16.33
CA MET A 188 -9.59 -16.46 17.73
C MET A 188 -8.26 -16.59 18.48
N SER A 189 -7.80 -15.49 19.05
CA SER A 189 -6.58 -15.38 19.88
C SER A 189 -6.90 -15.50 21.37
N GLN A 190 -5.87 -15.70 22.19
CA GLN A 190 -6.02 -15.71 23.64
C GLN A 190 -6.46 -14.32 24.12
N THR A 191 -7.63 -14.25 24.72
CA THR A 191 -8.23 -13.06 25.34
C THR A 191 -8.88 -13.47 26.67
N ASP A 192 -9.48 -12.51 27.36
CA ASP A 192 -10.25 -12.76 28.58
C ASP A 192 -11.74 -12.50 28.35
N VAL A 193 -12.57 -13.23 29.08
CA VAL A 193 -13.96 -12.85 29.36
C VAL A 193 -13.92 -11.96 30.60
N GLN A 194 -14.51 -10.76 30.50
CA GLN A 194 -14.52 -9.81 31.60
C GLN A 194 -15.95 -9.49 32.03
N VAL A 195 -16.11 -9.34 33.33
CA VAL A 195 -17.38 -8.96 33.93
C VAL A 195 -17.17 -7.74 34.82
N PHE A 196 -17.99 -6.70 34.62
CA PHE A 196 -18.08 -5.52 35.46
C PHE A 196 -19.35 -5.57 36.29
N TYR A 197 -19.22 -5.25 37.58
CA TYR A 197 -20.31 -5.31 38.54
C TYR A 197 -20.97 -3.93 38.70
N LEU A 198 -22.30 -3.87 38.59
CA LEU A 198 -23.05 -2.62 38.67
C LEU A 198 -23.87 -2.59 39.96
N GLU A 199 -23.67 -1.56 40.80
CA GLU A 199 -24.42 -1.38 42.06
C GLU A 199 -25.77 -0.66 41.85
N THR A 200 -25.83 0.23 40.85
CA THR A 200 -27.06 0.93 40.44
C THR A 200 -27.22 0.94 38.91
N GLU A 201 -28.46 1.05 38.42
CA GLU A 201 -28.77 1.10 36.97
C GLU A 201 -28.12 2.29 36.24
N ASN A 202 -27.81 3.37 36.96
CA ASN A 202 -27.22 4.60 36.41
C ASN A 202 -25.70 4.71 36.63
N THR A 203 -25.04 3.65 37.12
CA THR A 203 -23.60 3.65 37.33
C THR A 203 -22.90 3.66 35.96
N PRO A 204 -22.11 4.70 35.62
CA PRO A 204 -21.37 4.69 34.37
C PRO A 204 -20.39 3.51 34.34
N PRO A 205 -20.07 2.93 33.15
CA PRO A 205 -19.26 1.70 33.03
C PRO A 205 -17.79 1.84 33.50
N SER A 206 -17.43 2.95 34.14
CA SER A 206 -16.07 3.34 34.54
C SER A 206 -15.74 3.02 36.00
N ASP A 207 -16.67 2.48 36.81
CA ASP A 207 -16.39 2.07 38.20
C ASP A 207 -15.73 0.67 38.29
N PRO A 208 -14.71 0.47 39.15
CA PRO A 208 -13.53 -0.34 38.84
C PRO A 208 -13.60 -1.82 39.29
N ALA A 209 -14.75 -2.31 39.78
CA ALA A 209 -14.87 -3.69 40.20
C ALA A 209 -15.13 -4.59 38.98
N SER A 210 -14.06 -5.16 38.44
CA SER A 210 -14.15 -6.15 37.36
C SER A 210 -13.33 -7.38 37.68
N THR A 211 -13.77 -8.51 37.14
CA THR A 211 -13.04 -9.78 37.21
C THR A 211 -12.86 -10.29 35.79
N LYS A 212 -11.64 -10.74 35.48
CA LYS A 212 -11.27 -11.33 34.19
C LYS A 212 -11.00 -12.81 34.38
N LEU A 213 -11.44 -13.62 33.43
CA LEU A 213 -11.07 -15.02 33.33
C LEU A 213 -10.58 -15.32 31.92
N PRO A 214 -9.48 -16.08 31.76
CA PRO A 214 -8.93 -16.39 30.45
C PRO A 214 -9.92 -17.22 29.64
N LEU A 215 -10.08 -16.86 28.37
CA LEU A 215 -10.85 -17.62 27.41
C LEU A 215 -10.20 -19.01 27.21
N LEU A 216 -11.00 -20.07 27.29
CA LEU A 216 -10.53 -21.43 27.08
C LEU A 216 -10.44 -21.76 25.58
N LEU A 217 -9.32 -21.41 24.94
CA LEU A 217 -9.11 -21.64 23.49
C LEU A 217 -9.21 -23.10 23.04
N ALA A 218 -8.92 -24.06 23.93
CA ALA A 218 -9.06 -25.48 23.62
C ALA A 218 -10.52 -25.93 23.48
N LYS A 219 -11.47 -25.17 24.06
CA LYS A 219 -12.90 -25.46 24.11
C LYS A 219 -13.71 -24.50 23.22
N LYS A 220 -13.13 -24.09 22.09
CA LYS A 220 -13.80 -23.23 21.09
C LYS A 220 -15.06 -23.93 20.57
N GLY A 221 -16.17 -23.19 20.56
CA GLY A 221 -17.49 -23.69 20.14
C GLY A 221 -18.26 -24.46 21.21
N GLU A 222 -17.61 -24.85 22.31
CA GLU A 222 -18.22 -25.59 23.42
C GLU A 222 -18.75 -24.64 24.50
N TRP A 223 -19.72 -25.12 25.29
CA TRP A 223 -20.20 -24.42 26.47
C TRP A 223 -19.17 -24.46 27.59
N ASN A 224 -18.86 -23.29 28.13
CA ASN A 224 -17.95 -23.10 29.24
C ASN A 224 -18.64 -22.32 30.35
N ILE A 225 -18.41 -22.72 31.59
CA ILE A 225 -18.91 -22.02 32.77
C ILE A 225 -17.76 -21.16 33.29
N TYR A 226 -17.98 -19.85 33.32
CA TYR A 226 -17.06 -18.87 33.87
C TYR A 226 -17.54 -18.45 35.26
N GLU A 227 -16.74 -18.73 36.29
CA GLU A 227 -17.07 -18.44 37.69
C GLU A 227 -16.25 -17.24 38.20
N PHE A 228 -16.88 -16.07 38.23
CA PHE A 228 -16.27 -14.83 38.69
C PHE A 228 -16.56 -14.64 40.18
N VAL A 229 -15.56 -14.91 41.03
CA VAL A 229 -15.64 -14.66 42.48
C VAL A 229 -15.44 -13.17 42.72
N LEU A 230 -16.37 -12.55 43.45
CA LEU A 230 -16.29 -11.14 43.78
C LEU A 230 -15.24 -10.92 44.89
N PRO A 231 -14.43 -9.85 44.82
CA PRO A 231 -13.40 -9.58 45.82
C PRO A 231 -13.98 -9.28 47.21
N LYS A 232 -15.21 -8.75 47.26
CA LYS A 232 -15.98 -8.51 48.48
C LYS A 232 -17.47 -8.75 48.20
N LYS A 233 -18.20 -9.16 49.25
CA LYS A 233 -19.66 -9.20 49.20
C LYS A 233 -20.21 -7.80 48.97
N GLN A 234 -21.06 -7.63 47.97
CA GLN A 234 -21.65 -6.34 47.64
C GLN A 234 -23.06 -6.50 47.09
N ALA A 235 -23.81 -5.40 47.06
CA ALA A 235 -25.11 -5.37 46.40
C ALA A 235 -24.90 -5.23 44.89
N LEU A 236 -25.70 -5.94 44.08
CA LEU A 236 -25.66 -5.85 42.62
C LEU A 236 -27.04 -5.55 42.07
N SER A 237 -27.12 -4.64 41.11
CA SER A 237 -28.32 -4.37 40.31
C SER A 237 -28.10 -4.67 38.81
N GLY A 238 -26.91 -5.08 38.42
CA GLY A 238 -26.61 -5.42 37.06
C GLY A 238 -25.18 -5.88 36.84
N VAL A 239 -24.93 -6.34 35.62
CA VAL A 239 -23.64 -6.84 35.17
C VAL A 239 -23.40 -6.38 33.73
N ARG A 240 -22.24 -5.76 33.48
CA ARG A 240 -21.71 -5.56 32.12
C ARG A 240 -20.82 -6.75 31.77
N ILE A 241 -21.12 -7.38 30.63
CA ILE A 241 -20.44 -8.57 30.13
C ILE A 241 -19.65 -8.18 28.89
N ASP A 242 -18.34 -8.38 28.98
CA ASP A 242 -17.38 -8.16 27.91
C ASP A 242 -16.94 -9.55 27.45
N PRO A 243 -17.58 -10.10 26.40
CA PRO A 243 -17.43 -11.50 26.02
C PRO A 243 -16.01 -11.83 25.55
N LEU A 244 -15.33 -10.88 24.89
CA LEU A 244 -13.94 -11.00 24.45
C LEU A 244 -13.46 -9.72 23.72
N GLU A 245 -12.17 -9.37 23.84
CA GLU A 245 -11.57 -8.17 23.22
C GLU A 245 -11.07 -8.44 21.76
N GLN A 246 -11.92 -8.95 20.87
CA GLN A 246 -11.54 -9.25 19.48
C GLN A 246 -12.73 -9.12 18.51
N LYS A 247 -12.51 -8.52 17.33
CA LYS A 247 -13.53 -8.38 16.26
C LYS A 247 -13.85 -9.71 15.60
N ARG A 248 -15.08 -9.82 15.07
CA ARG A 248 -15.56 -10.94 14.24
C ARG A 248 -15.51 -12.28 14.97
N MET A 249 -15.80 -12.25 16.26
CA MET A 249 -15.99 -13.45 17.06
C MET A 249 -17.47 -13.57 17.36
N LYS A 250 -17.98 -14.77 17.15
CA LYS A 250 -19.33 -15.15 17.50
C LYS A 250 -19.35 -15.70 18.91
N PHE A 251 -20.36 -15.33 19.68
CA PHE A 251 -20.57 -15.84 21.01
C PHE A 251 -22.05 -16.03 21.29
N SER A 252 -22.35 -16.87 22.26
CA SER A 252 -23.71 -17.05 22.78
C SER A 252 -23.61 -17.28 24.27
N VAL A 253 -24.58 -16.73 24.99
CA VAL A 253 -24.74 -16.90 26.42
C VAL A 253 -25.93 -17.82 26.63
N ASP A 254 -25.79 -18.81 27.49
CA ASP A 254 -26.88 -19.70 27.87
C ASP A 254 -27.59 -19.13 29.10
N SER A 255 -26.81 -18.84 30.15
CA SER A 255 -27.33 -18.34 31.41
C SER A 255 -26.36 -17.44 32.17
N LEU A 256 -26.94 -16.57 32.99
CA LEU A 256 -26.28 -15.74 34.00
C LEU A 256 -26.88 -16.08 35.37
N LYS A 257 -26.05 -16.41 36.35
CA LYS A 257 -26.45 -16.66 37.73
C LYS A 257 -25.63 -15.82 38.70
N VAL A 258 -26.27 -15.34 39.76
CA VAL A 258 -25.63 -14.63 40.86
C VAL A 258 -25.85 -15.42 42.14
N PHE A 259 -24.80 -15.63 42.91
CA PHE A 259 -24.83 -16.41 44.15
C PHE A 259 -24.39 -15.58 45.35
N ASP A 260 -24.91 -15.91 46.52
CA ASP A 260 -24.31 -15.51 47.79
C ASP A 260 -23.10 -16.40 48.14
N ALA A 261 -22.48 -16.17 49.31
CA ALA A 261 -21.33 -16.96 49.75
C ALA A 261 -21.67 -18.38 50.23
N ASP A 262 -22.95 -18.64 50.51
CA ASP A 262 -23.42 -19.97 50.92
C ASP A 262 -23.80 -20.83 49.70
N GLY A 263 -23.68 -20.26 48.48
CA GLY A 263 -23.98 -20.93 47.22
C GLY A 263 -25.47 -20.88 46.84
N LYS A 264 -26.28 -20.06 47.52
CA LYS A 264 -27.68 -19.85 47.15
C LYS A 264 -27.78 -18.90 45.96
N ILE A 265 -28.62 -19.26 44.99
CA ILE A 265 -28.91 -18.43 43.82
C ILE A 265 -29.75 -17.22 44.27
N LEU A 266 -29.19 -16.03 44.06
CA LEU A 266 -29.85 -14.74 44.28
C LEU A 266 -30.57 -14.24 43.02
N TYR A 267 -30.05 -14.58 41.84
CA TYR A 267 -30.63 -14.24 40.54
C TYR A 267 -30.22 -15.27 39.50
N GLU A 268 -31.14 -15.59 38.57
CA GLU A 268 -30.88 -16.46 37.43
C GLU A 268 -31.65 -15.97 36.20
N ARG A 269 -30.99 -16.06 35.04
CA ARG A 269 -31.57 -15.68 33.74
C ARG A 269 -31.01 -16.54 32.61
N GLY A 270 -31.88 -16.94 31.68
CA GLY A 270 -31.51 -17.48 30.37
C GLY A 270 -31.53 -16.43 29.24
N PHE A 271 -30.79 -16.69 28.16
CA PHE A 271 -30.70 -15.79 27.00
C PHE A 271 -31.35 -16.40 25.75
N LEU A 272 -32.68 -16.41 25.75
CA LEU A 272 -33.50 -16.93 24.67
C LEU A 272 -34.21 -15.82 23.92
N ILE A 273 -34.59 -16.11 22.68
CA ILE A 273 -35.47 -15.28 21.87
C ILE A 273 -36.91 -15.58 22.27
N GLY A 274 -37.64 -14.56 22.69
CA GLY A 274 -39.05 -14.65 23.04
C GLY A 274 -39.98 -14.80 21.83
N PRO A 275 -41.28 -15.00 22.07
CA PRO A 275 -42.28 -15.15 21.02
C PRO A 275 -42.48 -13.88 20.17
N ASP A 276 -42.10 -12.70 20.69
CA ASP A 276 -42.11 -11.43 19.98
C ASP A 276 -40.84 -11.19 19.12
N LEU A 277 -40.00 -12.23 18.96
CA LEU A 277 -38.72 -12.20 18.24
C LEU A 277 -37.69 -11.24 18.86
N LEU A 278 -37.89 -10.84 20.11
CA LEU A 278 -36.96 -10.03 20.89
C LEU A 278 -36.35 -10.88 22.01
N PRO A 279 -35.21 -10.49 22.58
CA PRO A 279 -34.67 -11.15 23.75
C PRO A 279 -35.72 -11.24 24.88
N GLU A 280 -35.87 -12.43 25.47
CA GLU A 280 -36.71 -12.57 26.65
C GLU A 280 -36.25 -11.61 27.75
N GLY A 281 -37.20 -10.90 28.37
CA GLY A 281 -36.89 -9.85 29.34
C GLY A 281 -36.15 -8.64 28.75
N LYS A 282 -36.45 -8.25 27.50
CA LYS A 282 -35.84 -7.11 26.78
C LYS A 282 -35.68 -5.82 27.60
N GLY A 283 -36.58 -5.54 28.53
CA GLY A 283 -36.53 -4.35 29.41
C GLY A 283 -35.35 -4.32 30.38
N ASN A 284 -34.65 -5.44 30.53
CA ASN A 284 -33.51 -5.58 31.43
C ASN A 284 -32.16 -5.49 30.70
N PHE A 285 -32.15 -5.35 29.37
CA PHE A 285 -30.90 -5.12 28.64
C PHE A 285 -30.57 -3.63 28.66
N GLY A 286 -29.35 -3.31 29.08
CA GLY A 286 -28.81 -1.96 29.06
C GLY A 286 -28.10 -1.65 27.74
N GLN A 287 -27.01 -0.88 27.85
CA GLN A 287 -26.20 -0.53 26.69
C GLN A 287 -25.55 -1.77 26.06
N ILE A 288 -25.60 -1.81 24.73
CA ILE A 288 -24.90 -2.78 23.87
C ILE A 288 -23.93 -1.98 23.01
N ASN A 289 -22.65 -2.34 23.02
CA ASN A 289 -21.62 -1.69 22.23
C ASN A 289 -20.83 -2.73 21.44
N ASP A 290 -20.47 -2.42 20.20
CA ASP A 290 -19.62 -3.27 19.36
C ASP A 290 -20.06 -4.74 19.27
N VAL A 291 -21.36 -4.99 19.42
CA VAL A 291 -21.99 -6.32 19.36
C VAL A 291 -23.24 -6.23 18.49
N LYS A 292 -23.43 -7.21 17.60
CA LYS A 292 -24.65 -7.38 16.81
C LYS A 292 -25.23 -8.78 17.03
N VAL A 293 -26.55 -8.91 16.99
CA VAL A 293 -27.21 -10.22 16.93
C VAL A 293 -26.97 -10.84 15.56
N THR A 294 -26.77 -12.16 15.54
CA THR A 294 -26.52 -12.97 14.34
C THR A 294 -27.54 -14.09 14.23
N ASN A 295 -27.77 -14.56 13.00
CA ASN A 295 -28.83 -15.49 12.59
C ASN A 295 -30.26 -14.91 12.59
N LYS A 296 -31.17 -15.67 11.98
CA LYS A 296 -32.60 -15.37 12.01
C LYS A 296 -33.12 -15.64 13.42
N ALA A 297 -33.74 -14.63 14.02
CA ALA A 297 -34.41 -14.79 15.30
C ALA A 297 -35.57 -15.78 15.16
N LEU A 298 -35.54 -16.86 15.94
CA LEU A 298 -36.63 -17.83 16.05
C LEU A 298 -36.97 -17.97 17.53
N PRO A 299 -38.27 -17.98 17.91
CA PRO A 299 -38.67 -18.15 19.31
C PRO A 299 -38.07 -19.43 19.93
N GLY A 300 -37.60 -19.33 21.16
CA GLY A 300 -36.98 -20.42 21.91
C GLY A 300 -35.52 -20.71 21.56
N ASN A 301 -34.96 -20.08 20.52
CA ASN A 301 -33.53 -20.22 20.21
C ASN A 301 -32.68 -19.34 21.11
N LEU A 302 -31.45 -19.79 21.36
CA LEU A 302 -30.40 -18.98 21.98
C LEU A 302 -30.07 -17.75 21.13
N ILE A 303 -29.74 -16.67 21.82
CA ILE A 303 -29.25 -15.45 21.18
C ILE A 303 -27.78 -15.69 20.77
N GLU A 304 -27.52 -15.66 19.47
CA GLU A 304 -26.16 -15.64 18.93
C GLU A 304 -25.76 -14.20 18.60
N MET A 305 -24.56 -13.81 19.00
CA MET A 305 -24.03 -12.47 18.82
C MET A 305 -22.66 -12.50 18.14
N GLU A 306 -22.28 -11.42 17.47
CA GLU A 306 -20.96 -11.24 16.87
C GLU A 306 -20.38 -9.89 17.30
N THR A 307 -19.10 -9.90 17.69
CA THR A 307 -18.32 -8.69 17.98
C THR A 307 -17.99 -7.94 16.69
N THR A 308 -18.23 -6.63 16.66
CA THR A 308 -18.03 -5.77 15.48
C THR A 308 -16.89 -4.77 15.63
N GLY A 309 -16.51 -4.43 16.85
CA GLY A 309 -15.47 -3.44 17.14
C GLY A 309 -14.49 -3.85 18.24
N ASN A 310 -13.87 -2.86 18.86
CA ASN A 310 -12.73 -3.06 19.77
C ASN A 310 -13.14 -3.17 21.24
N ASP A 311 -14.35 -2.73 21.58
CA ASP A 311 -14.87 -2.75 22.96
C ASP A 311 -16.27 -3.40 22.99
N PRO A 312 -16.39 -4.69 22.60
CA PRO A 312 -17.68 -5.36 22.59
C PRO A 312 -18.17 -5.62 24.01
N TYR A 313 -19.36 -5.14 24.32
CA TYR A 313 -20.03 -5.46 25.59
C TYR A 313 -21.55 -5.35 25.48
N PHE A 314 -22.23 -5.95 26.45
CA PHE A 314 -23.64 -5.70 26.71
C PHE A 314 -23.93 -5.73 28.21
N THR A 315 -24.94 -4.98 28.62
CA THR A 315 -25.31 -4.85 30.04
C THR A 315 -26.61 -5.57 30.32
N VAL A 316 -26.69 -6.26 31.45
CA VAL A 316 -27.91 -6.91 31.96
C VAL A 316 -28.21 -6.35 33.34
N PHE A 317 -29.36 -5.71 33.49
CA PHE A 317 -29.90 -5.22 34.76
C PHE A 317 -30.86 -6.23 35.39
N PHE A 318 -30.93 -6.22 36.72
CA PHE A 318 -31.84 -7.05 37.49
C PHE A 318 -32.18 -6.40 38.84
N PRO A 319 -33.28 -6.83 39.51
CA PRO A 319 -33.63 -6.31 40.82
C PRO A 319 -32.46 -6.43 41.79
N GLN A 320 -32.22 -5.39 42.61
CA GLN A 320 -31.05 -5.33 43.47
C GLN A 320 -30.98 -6.56 44.40
N VAL A 321 -29.90 -7.33 44.28
CA VAL A 321 -29.58 -8.45 45.18
C VAL A 321 -28.56 -8.01 46.22
N LYS A 322 -28.70 -8.48 47.46
CA LYS A 322 -27.77 -8.21 48.56
C LYS A 322 -26.82 -9.39 48.74
N ASP A 323 -25.63 -9.12 49.28
CA ASP A 323 -24.64 -10.12 49.68
C ASP A 323 -24.13 -11.03 48.53
N ALA A 324 -24.09 -10.52 47.29
CA ALA A 324 -23.57 -11.25 46.15
C ALA A 324 -22.06 -11.53 46.32
N ALA A 325 -21.66 -12.78 46.09
CA ALA A 325 -20.29 -13.25 46.25
C ALA A 325 -19.71 -13.90 44.98
N LYS A 326 -20.56 -14.40 44.07
CA LYS A 326 -20.12 -15.04 42.83
C LYS A 326 -21.08 -14.75 41.68
N VAL A 327 -20.54 -14.49 40.50
CA VAL A 327 -21.29 -14.45 39.23
C VAL A 327 -20.84 -15.61 38.37
N GLU A 328 -21.80 -16.38 37.87
CA GLU A 328 -21.56 -17.49 36.95
C GLU A 328 -22.15 -17.16 35.59
N LEU A 329 -21.37 -17.40 34.55
CA LEU A 329 -21.74 -17.10 33.19
C LEU A 329 -21.45 -18.31 32.30
N LYS A 330 -22.49 -18.91 31.73
CA LYS A 330 -22.34 -20.04 30.82
C LYS A 330 -22.33 -19.56 29.37
N MET A 331 -21.19 -19.67 28.71
CA MET A 331 -20.93 -19.08 27.39
C MET A 331 -20.16 -19.99 26.46
N ARG A 332 -20.35 -19.77 25.16
CA ARG A 332 -19.54 -20.36 24.10
C ARG A 332 -19.07 -19.29 23.12
N HIS A 333 -17.87 -19.48 22.58
CA HIS A 333 -17.22 -18.54 21.68
C HIS A 333 -16.68 -19.28 20.44
N LEU A 334 -16.75 -18.66 19.27
CA LEU A 334 -16.24 -19.21 18.02
C LEU A 334 -15.86 -18.08 17.04
N GLU A 335 -15.05 -18.34 16.01
CA GLU A 335 -14.86 -17.36 14.93
C GLU A 335 -16.18 -17.13 14.16
N ALA A 336 -16.48 -15.88 13.78
CA ALA A 336 -17.79 -15.51 13.23
C ALA A 336 -18.18 -16.24 11.93
N HIS A 337 -17.19 -16.65 11.15
CA HIS A 337 -17.40 -17.38 9.90
C HIS A 337 -17.72 -18.86 10.10
N LYS A 338 -17.60 -19.38 11.33
CA LYS A 338 -17.97 -20.75 11.68
C LYS A 338 -19.37 -20.79 12.30
N LYS A 339 -19.94 -21.99 12.39
CA LYS A 339 -21.23 -22.27 13.02
C LYS A 339 -21.01 -23.04 14.30
N PHE A 340 -21.78 -22.72 15.34
CA PHE A 340 -21.86 -23.60 16.50
C PHE A 340 -22.45 -24.94 16.05
N GLN A 341 -21.86 -26.03 16.50
CA GLN A 341 -22.51 -27.33 16.40
C GLN A 341 -23.57 -27.34 17.49
N ASN A 342 -24.83 -27.48 17.11
CA ASN A 342 -25.87 -27.72 18.10
C ASN A 342 -25.73 -29.19 18.53
N GLU A 343 -25.68 -29.44 19.83
CA GLU A 343 -25.92 -30.79 20.32
C GLU A 343 -27.33 -31.21 19.84
N PRO A 344 -27.52 -32.47 19.39
CA PRO A 344 -28.85 -32.97 19.13
C PRO A 344 -29.66 -32.83 20.42
N THR A 345 -30.73 -32.03 20.38
CA THR A 345 -31.70 -31.96 21.45
C THR A 345 -32.27 -33.37 21.68
N PRO A 346 -32.25 -33.90 22.91
CA PRO A 346 -32.85 -35.21 23.21
C PRO A 346 -34.36 -35.23 23.00
#